data_AF-R4FEK1-F1
#
_entry.id   AF-R4FEK1-F1
#
_cell.length_a   1.000
_cell.length_b   1.000
_cell.length_c   1.000
_cell.angle_alpha   90.00
_cell.angle_beta   90.00
_cell.angle_gamma   90.00
#
_symmetry.space_group_name_H-M   'P 1'
#
loop_
_entity.id
_entity.type
_entity.pdbx_description
1 polymer ?
#
loop_
_entity_poly.entity_id
_entity_poly.type
_entity_poly.pdbx_seq_one_letter_code
_entity_poly.pdbx_strand_id
1 'polypeptide(L)'
;MYMHKPIITIVAMSVQPFDDVILEEVNVYERQKRLTISMTVSLKMHDDMLALCERIQKQVIDDIYEMTGKEVVSVHLYVHRLVDGKNA
;
A
#
# COMPACT_ATOMS: atom_id res chain seq x y z
N MET A 1 -9.52 2.68 -33.08
CA MET A 1 -10.10 2.00 -31.90
C MET A 1 -9.57 2.67 -30.65
N TYR A 2 -10.42 3.38 -29.91
CA TYR A 2 -10.06 3.92 -28.59
C TYR A 2 -9.99 2.75 -27.61
N MET A 3 -8.78 2.30 -27.25
CA MET A 3 -8.61 1.38 -26.14
C MET A 3 -9.00 2.12 -24.86
N HIS A 4 -10.13 1.74 -24.26
CA HIS A 4 -10.40 2.09 -22.87
C HIS A 4 -9.26 1.47 -22.04
N LYS A 5 -8.38 2.30 -21.49
CA LYS A 5 -7.46 1.86 -20.44
C LYS A 5 -8.36 1.41 -19.28
N PRO A 6 -8.30 0.14 -18.84
CA PRO A 6 -9.04 -0.27 -17.66
C PRO A 6 -8.53 0.58 -16.49
N ILE A 7 -9.42 1.41 -15.93
CA ILE A 7 -9.14 2.09 -14.67
C ILE A 7 -9.35 1.03 -13.60
N ILE A 8 -8.26 0.56 -13.01
CA ILE A 8 -8.32 -0.31 -11.84
C ILE A 8 -8.38 0.61 -10.63
N THR A 9 -9.56 0.72 -10.04
CA THR A 9 -9.74 1.37 -8.75
C THR A 9 -9.60 0.31 -7.67
N ILE A 10 -8.49 0.36 -6.92
CA ILE A 10 -8.26 -0.51 -5.78
C ILE A 10 -8.62 0.30 -4.53
N VAL A 11 -9.66 -0.13 -3.81
CA VAL A 11 -10.03 0.44 -2.52
C VAL A 11 -9.59 -0.55 -1.46
N ALA A 12 -8.40 -0.34 -0.89
CA ALA A 12 -7.93 -1.12 0.24
C ALA A 12 -8.46 -0.47 1.54
N MET A 13 -9.31 -1.20 2.26
CA MET A 13 -9.78 -0.81 3.60
C MET A 13 -9.25 -1.84 4.59
N SER A 14 -8.33 -1.45 5.46
CA SER A 14 -7.82 -2.34 6.50
C SER A 14 -8.92 -2.57 7.54
N VAL A 15 -9.30 -3.83 7.76
CA VAL A 15 -10.28 -4.23 8.79
C VAL A 15 -9.60 -4.35 10.17
N GLN A 16 -8.28 -4.45 10.20
CA GLN A 16 -7.47 -4.28 11.41
C GLN A 16 -6.82 -2.89 11.41
N PRO A 17 -6.98 -2.11 12.48
CA PRO A 17 -6.41 -0.79 12.53
C PRO A 17 -4.89 -0.91 12.66
N PHE A 18 -4.19 -0.46 11.63
CA PHE A 18 -2.87 0.09 11.86
C PHE A 18 -3.09 1.50 12.45
N ASP A 19 -3.44 1.59 13.74
CA ASP A 19 -3.81 2.86 14.40
C ASP A 19 -2.75 3.97 14.23
N ASP A 20 -1.50 3.57 14.02
CA ASP A 20 -0.35 4.45 13.87
C ASP A 20 0.12 4.63 12.42
N VAL A 21 -0.70 4.24 11.44
CA VAL A 21 -0.32 4.23 10.02
C VAL A 21 -1.33 4.99 9.18
N ILE A 22 -0.85 6.05 8.52
CA ILE A 22 -1.62 6.85 7.58
C ILE A 22 -1.16 6.49 6.17
N LEU A 23 -2.08 6.03 5.33
CA LEU A 23 -1.83 5.86 3.90
C LEU A 23 -1.94 7.22 3.21
N GLU A 24 -0.86 7.71 2.61
CA GLU A 24 -0.80 9.02 1.97
C GLU A 24 -1.09 8.95 0.47
N GLU A 25 -0.37 8.06 -0.22
CA GLU A 25 -0.43 7.96 -1.68
C GLU A 25 -0.33 6.49 -2.10
N VAL A 26 -1.07 6.12 -3.15
CA VAL A 26 -0.96 4.82 -3.81
C VAL A 26 -0.94 5.00 -5.31
N ASN A 27 0.06 4.41 -5.94
CA ASN A 27 0.18 4.30 -7.38
C ASN A 27 0.22 2.81 -7.77
N VAL A 28 -0.67 2.42 -8.68
CA VAL A 28 -0.74 1.04 -9.19
C VAL A 28 -0.38 1.03 -10.67
N TYR A 29 0.59 0.21 -11.03
CA TYR A 29 1.02 0.01 -12.40
C TYR A 29 0.74 -1.44 -12.81
N GLU A 30 -0.02 -1.62 -13.88
CA GLU A 30 -0.23 -2.93 -14.48
C GLU A 30 0.61 -3.10 -15.75
N ARG A 31 1.36 -4.20 -15.83
CA ARG A 31 2.05 -4.62 -17.05
C ARG A 31 1.90 -6.13 -17.22
N GLN A 32 1.45 -6.58 -18.39
CA GLN A 32 1.30 -8.00 -18.72
C GLN A 32 0.49 -8.79 -17.66
N LYS A 33 -0.61 -8.21 -17.15
CA LYS A 33 -1.48 -8.76 -16.10
C LYS A 33 -0.82 -8.91 -14.72
N ARG A 34 0.35 -8.31 -14.51
CA ARG A 34 1.05 -8.24 -13.22
C ARG A 34 1.01 -6.83 -12.68
N LEU A 35 0.90 -6.71 -11.37
CA LEU A 35 0.79 -5.44 -10.67
C LEU A 35 2.09 -5.09 -9.93
N THR A 36 2.53 -3.85 -10.11
CA THR A 36 3.50 -3.18 -9.24
C THR A 36 2.78 -2.08 -8.51
N ILE A 37 2.89 -2.07 -7.18
CA ILE A 37 2.23 -1.09 -6.33
C ILE A 37 3.31 -0.24 -5.66
N SER A 38 3.19 1.07 -5.73
CA SER A 38 3.99 2.01 -4.95
C SER A 38 3.08 2.70 -3.96
N MET A 39 3.46 2.72 -2.69
CA MET A 39 2.66 3.32 -1.64
C MET A 39 3.52 4.14 -0.68
N THR A 40 2.99 5.29 -0.29
CA THR A 40 3.59 6.15 0.73
C THR A 40 2.75 6.07 1.98
N VAL A 41 3.38 5.74 3.10
CA VAL A 41 2.75 5.64 4.41
C VAL A 41 3.47 6.52 5.42
N SER A 42 2.72 7.17 6.30
CA SER A 42 3.24 7.83 7.49
C SER A 42 3.04 6.93 8.70
N LEU A 43 4.11 6.61 9.43
CA LEU A 43 4.09 5.71 10.59
C LEU A 43 4.56 6.44 11.85
N LYS A 44 3.92 6.23 13.02
CA LYS A 44 4.59 6.55 14.29
C LYS A 44 5.78 5.62 14.47
N MET A 45 6.91 6.17 14.95
CA MET A 45 8.12 5.39 15.16
C MET A 45 7.87 4.29 16.18
N HIS A 46 8.07 3.04 15.74
CA HIS A 46 8.02 1.82 16.56
C HIS A 46 9.40 1.16 16.58
N ASP A 47 9.66 0.32 17.59
CA ASP A 47 10.96 -0.38 17.72
C ASP A 47 11.21 -1.36 16.56
N ASP A 48 10.17 -1.79 15.85
CA ASP A 48 10.26 -2.75 14.73
C ASP A 48 9.55 -2.25 13.46
N MET A 49 10.02 -1.10 12.96
CA MET A 49 9.52 -0.49 11.72
C MET A 49 9.69 -1.40 10.50
N LEU A 50 10.75 -2.21 10.45
CA LEU A 50 11.01 -3.09 9.32
C LEU A 50 9.99 -4.23 9.26
N ALA A 51 9.73 -4.92 10.37
CA ALA A 51 8.73 -6.00 10.39
C ALA A 51 7.32 -5.46 10.10
N LEU A 52 7.00 -4.24 10.55
CA LEU A 52 5.75 -3.58 10.20
C LEU A 52 5.63 -3.33 8.69
N CYS A 53 6.69 -2.82 8.06
CA CYS A 53 6.75 -2.59 6.61
C CYS A 53 6.58 -3.89 5.83
N GLU A 54 7.28 -4.96 6.21
CA GLU A 54 7.18 -6.27 5.57
C GLU A 54 5.77 -6.85 5.70
N ARG A 55 5.14 -6.69 6.87
CA ARG A 55 3.76 -7.11 7.10
C ARG A 55 2.78 -6.34 6.22
N ILE A 56 2.94 -5.02 6.08
CA ILE A 56 2.11 -4.20 5.19
C ILE A 56 2.28 -4.66 3.73
N GLN A 57 3.52 -4.84 3.27
CA GLN A 57 3.78 -5.31 1.90
C GLN A 57 3.12 -6.67 1.64
N LYS A 58 3.24 -7.61 2.57
CA LYS A 58 2.62 -8.93 2.45
C LYS A 58 1.09 -8.85 2.43
N GLN A 59 0.50 -8.11 3.37
CA GLN A 59 -0.96 -7.95 3.43
C GLN A 59 -1.52 -7.39 2.12
N VAL A 60 -0.86 -6.38 1.56
CA VAL A 60 -1.25 -5.78 0.27
C VAL A 60 -1.16 -6.81 -0.86
N ILE A 61 -0.11 -7.63 -0.91
CA ILE A 61 0.00 -8.66 -1.94
C ILE A 61 -1.16 -9.66 -1.83
N ASP A 62 -1.39 -10.17 -0.62
CA ASP A 62 -2.41 -11.20 -0.34
C ASP A 62 -3.82 -10.67 -0.62
N ASP A 63 -4.15 -9.47 -0.14
CA ASP A 63 -5.46 -8.84 -0.31
C ASP A 63 -5.78 -8.57 -1.79
N ILE A 64 -4.81 -8.05 -2.55
CA ILE A 64 -5.02 -7.77 -3.98
C ILE A 64 -5.22 -9.06 -4.75
N TYR A 65 -4.47 -10.10 -4.42
CA TYR A 65 -4.65 -11.40 -5.04
C TYR A 65 -6.02 -11.98 -4.71
N GLU A 66 -6.45 -11.95 -3.45
CA GLU A 66 -7.76 -12.43 -3.01
C GLU A 66 -8.91 -11.68 -3.69
N MET A 67 -8.81 -10.36 -3.78
CA MET A 67 -9.87 -9.52 -4.37
C MET A 67 -9.93 -9.58 -5.90
N THR A 68 -8.79 -9.73 -6.58
CA THR A 68 -8.71 -9.48 -8.04
C THR A 68 -8.20 -10.67 -8.85
N GLY A 69 -7.61 -11.68 -8.21
CA GLY A 69 -6.90 -12.77 -8.86
C GLY A 69 -5.63 -12.36 -9.61
N LYS A 70 -5.18 -11.11 -9.48
CA LYS A 70 -3.97 -10.59 -10.14
C LYS A 70 -2.73 -10.80 -9.28
N GLU A 71 -1.65 -11.22 -9.91
CA GLU A 71 -0.35 -11.36 -9.27
C GLU A 71 0.27 -9.97 -9.02
N VAL A 72 0.59 -9.67 -7.76
CA VAL A 72 1.41 -8.51 -7.38
C VAL A 72 2.87 -8.95 -7.33
N VAL A 73 3.70 -8.40 -8.22
CA VAL A 73 5.13 -8.75 -8.31
C VAL A 73 5.99 -7.93 -7.36
N SER A 74 5.52 -6.74 -6.97
CA SER A 74 6.30 -5.83 -6.11
C SER A 74 5.38 -4.82 -5.43
N VAL A 75 5.69 -4.54 -4.16
CA VAL A 75 5.13 -3.43 -3.38
C VAL A 75 6.30 -2.56 -2.91
N HIS A 76 6.41 -1.36 -3.46
CA HIS A 76 7.38 -0.35 -3.02
C HIS A 76 6.75 0.49 -1.93
N LEU A 77 7.26 0.37 -0.70
CA LEU A 77 6.76 1.10 0.46
C LEU A 77 7.71 2.26 0.78
N TYR A 78 7.22 3.48 0.64
CA TYR A 78 7.88 4.70 1.09
C TYR A 78 7.34 5.07 2.46
N VAL A 79 8.24 5.32 3.41
CA VAL A 79 7.87 5.56 4.81
C VAL A 79 8.23 6.97 5.21
N HIS A 80 7.21 7.74 5.57
CA HIS A 80 7.35 9.00 6.27
C HIS A 80 7.19 8.77 7.78
N ARG A 81 7.86 9.63 8.56
CA ARG A 81 7.65 9.66 10.01
C ARG A 81 6.39 10.45 10.27
N LEU A 82 5.41 9.82 10.92
CA LEU A 82 4.28 10.55 11.50
C LEU A 82 4.78 11.29 12.73
N VAL A 83 4.72 12.62 12.69
CA VAL A 83 5.04 13.48 13.82
C VAL A 83 3.73 13.95 14.40
N ASP A 84 3.39 13.47 15.61
CA ASP A 84 2.28 14.05 16.38
C ASP A 84 2.57 15.54 16.54
N GLY A 85 1.64 16.39 16.09
CA GLY A 85 1.72 17.84 16.24
C GLY A 85 1.66 18.23 17.72
N LYS A 86 2.73 18.01 18.46
CA LYS A 86 3.00 18.62 19.76
C LYS A 86 4.28 19.44 19.63
N ASN A 87 4.16 20.53 18.88
CA ASN A 87 4.97 21.75 18.95
C ASN A 87 4.05 22.82 18.34
N ALA A 88 3.37 23.61 19.18
CA ALA A 88 3.85 24.89 19.73
C ALA A 88 3.54 26.04 18.77
#